data_AF-A0AAV8YBW7-F1
#
_entry.id   AF-A0AAV8YBW7-F1
#
_cell.length_a   1.000
_cell.length_b   1.000
_cell.length_c   1.000
_cell.angle_alpha   90.00
_cell.angle_beta   90.00
_cell.angle_gamma   90.00
#
_symmetry.space_group_name_H-M   'P 1'
#
loop_
_entity.id
_entity.type
_entity.pdbx_description
1 polymer ?
#
loop_
_entity_poly.entity_id
_entity_poly.type
_entity_poly.pdbx_seq_one_letter_code
_entity_poly.pdbx_strand_id
1 'polypeptide(L)'
;MMTTPRGFKVTDAERKTRVGIAVKNFEELKKKTIDKFKLKFSPGQIDFQMPDGTLILNEEYFQTLPPQTLLIWVRKGEKAETDAEILYKTIREVNDEYLTAGEKVQEFFTEKMKNKVLKLAEVLKGIDGEKARLSAKADHPEWFEDSY
;
A
#
# COMPACT_ATOMS: atom_id res chain seq x y z
N MET A 1 24.44 -15.00 -35.61
CA MET A 1 23.23 -14.49 -36.28
C MET A 1 23.10 -13.00 -35.96
N MET A 2 22.94 -12.13 -36.96
CA MET A 2 22.77 -10.69 -36.73
C MET A 2 21.34 -10.44 -36.26
N THR A 3 21.13 -10.17 -34.97
CA THR A 3 19.82 -9.78 -34.43
C THR A 3 19.49 -8.36 -34.90
N THR A 4 18.31 -8.21 -35.50
CA THR A 4 17.75 -6.92 -35.90
C THR A 4 17.52 -6.05 -34.65
N PRO A 5 17.85 -4.75 -34.69
CA PRO A 5 17.62 -3.87 -33.55
C PRO A 5 16.12 -3.74 -33.24
N ARG A 6 15.76 -3.91 -31.98
CA ARG A 6 14.39 -3.76 -31.44
C ARG A 6 14.30 -2.46 -30.65
N GLY A 7 13.22 -1.70 -30.85
CA GLY A 7 12.97 -0.46 -30.14
C GLY A 7 12.25 -0.72 -28.82
N PHE A 8 12.67 -0.08 -27.74
CA PHE A 8 12.04 -0.11 -26.42
C PHE A 8 11.78 1.30 -25.92
N LYS A 9 10.77 1.47 -25.05
CA LYS A 9 10.47 2.73 -24.39
C LYS A 9 11.08 2.67 -23.00
N VAL A 10 11.97 3.58 -22.67
CA VAL A 10 12.65 3.61 -21.37
C VAL A 10 12.25 4.88 -20.61
N THR A 11 11.99 4.76 -19.32
CA THR A 11 11.66 5.88 -18.43
C THR A 11 12.43 5.83 -17.12
N ASP A 12 12.55 6.97 -16.43
CA ASP A 12 12.97 7.01 -15.02
C ASP A 12 11.86 6.51 -14.08
N ALA A 13 12.24 6.20 -12.84
CA ALA A 13 11.33 5.68 -11.80
C ALA A 13 10.17 6.63 -11.47
N GLU A 14 10.36 7.93 -11.65
CA GLU A 14 9.37 8.99 -11.40
C GLU A 14 8.46 9.23 -12.61
N ARG A 15 8.71 8.53 -13.73
CA ARG A 15 7.98 8.63 -15.00
C ARG A 15 8.00 10.03 -15.62
N LYS A 16 9.02 10.82 -15.31
CA LYS A 16 9.17 12.21 -15.78
C LYS A 16 9.73 12.27 -17.20
N THR A 17 10.71 11.42 -17.50
CA THR A 17 11.41 11.43 -18.79
C THR A 17 11.24 10.09 -19.48
N ARG A 18 10.73 10.12 -20.72
CA ARG A 18 10.56 8.91 -21.54
C ARG A 18 11.33 9.02 -22.85
N VAL A 19 12.10 7.98 -23.17
CA VAL A 19 12.98 7.95 -24.34
C VAL A 19 12.84 6.62 -25.09
N GLY A 20 12.78 6.69 -26.43
CA GLY A 20 12.89 5.50 -27.28
C GLY A 20 14.34 5.08 -27.47
N ILE A 21 14.63 3.79 -27.27
CA ILE A 21 15.97 3.21 -27.42
C ILE A 21 15.91 1.97 -28.31
N ALA A 22 16.60 2.01 -29.46
CA ALA A 22 16.75 0.86 -30.34
C ALA A 22 18.07 0.11 -30.05
N VAL A 23 17.98 -1.18 -29.74
CA VAL A 23 19.07 -2.03 -29.24
C VAL A 23 18.96 -3.45 -29.77
N LYS A 24 20.08 -4.17 -29.82
CA LYS A 24 20.14 -5.58 -30.22
C LYS A 24 20.17 -6.54 -29.02
N ASN A 25 20.71 -6.08 -27.90
CA ASN A 25 20.89 -6.86 -26.67
C ASN A 25 20.72 -5.98 -25.41
N PHE A 26 20.69 -6.63 -24.25
CA PHE A 26 20.45 -6.00 -22.95
C PHE A 26 21.61 -5.12 -22.49
N GLU A 27 22.86 -5.49 -22.81
CA GLU A 27 24.03 -4.68 -22.48
C GLU A 27 24.01 -3.32 -23.21
N GLU A 28 23.63 -3.33 -24.49
CA GLU A 28 23.47 -2.12 -25.31
C GLU A 28 22.35 -1.22 -24.76
N LEU A 29 21.26 -1.82 -24.26
CA LEU A 29 20.20 -1.08 -23.58
C LEU A 29 20.72 -0.35 -22.34
N LYS A 30 21.50 -1.03 -21.50
CA LYS A 30 22.11 -0.42 -20.30
C LYS A 30 23.00 0.77 -20.69
N LYS A 31 23.91 0.59 -21.65
CA LYS A 31 24.82 1.66 -22.11
C LYS A 31 24.06 2.85 -22.68
N LYS A 32 23.16 2.62 -23.63
CA LYS A 32 22.37 3.71 -24.25
C LYS A 32 21.46 4.43 -23.27
N THR A 33 20.97 3.74 -22.24
CA THR A 33 20.16 4.37 -21.19
C THR A 33 21.03 5.32 -20.35
N ILE A 34 22.21 4.90 -19.94
CA ILE A 34 23.16 5.75 -19.21
C ILE A 34 23.46 7.02 -19.99
N ASP A 35 23.78 6.90 -21.28
CA ASP A 35 24.12 8.03 -22.12
C ASP A 35 22.93 8.99 -22.31
N LYS A 36 21.72 8.45 -22.59
CA LYS A 36 20.51 9.26 -22.84
C LYS A 36 19.99 9.96 -21.60
N PHE A 37 20.06 9.32 -20.44
CA PHE A 37 19.64 9.89 -19.16
C PHE A 37 20.79 10.62 -18.44
N LYS A 38 21.99 10.67 -19.03
CA LYS A 38 23.20 11.30 -18.47
C LYS A 38 23.52 10.81 -17.06
N LEU A 39 23.36 9.50 -16.83
CA LEU A 39 23.54 8.89 -15.52
C LEU A 39 25.03 8.79 -15.18
N LYS A 40 25.37 9.05 -13.91
CA LYS A 40 26.73 8.84 -13.39
C LYS A 40 26.92 7.39 -12.89
N PHE A 41 26.43 6.43 -13.67
CA PHE A 41 26.41 5.01 -13.32
C PHE A 41 27.08 4.18 -14.41
N SER A 42 27.67 3.06 -14.03
CA SER A 42 28.11 2.03 -14.96
C SER A 42 26.96 1.08 -15.30
N PRO A 43 27.02 0.35 -16.44
CA PRO A 43 25.98 -0.63 -16.82
C PRO A 43 25.66 -1.65 -15.73
N GLY A 44 26.65 -2.05 -14.91
CA GLY A 44 26.44 -3.00 -13.82
C GLY A 44 25.69 -2.43 -12.60
N GLN A 45 25.43 -1.13 -12.57
CA GLN A 45 24.76 -0.43 -11.47
C GLN A 45 23.30 -0.07 -11.78
N ILE A 46 22.82 -0.38 -12.99
CA ILE A 46 21.42 -0.18 -13.36
C ILE A 46 20.79 -1.49 -13.79
N ASP A 47 19.51 -1.63 -13.48
CA ASP A 47 18.64 -2.71 -13.96
C ASP A 47 17.35 -2.12 -14.50
N PHE A 48 16.48 -2.97 -15.04
CA PHE A 48 15.21 -2.54 -15.61
C PHE A 48 14.06 -3.32 -14.98
N GLN A 49 12.94 -2.62 -14.85
CA GLN A 49 11.70 -3.12 -14.29
C GLN A 49 10.56 -2.81 -15.27
N MET A 50 9.59 -3.71 -15.37
CA MET A 50 8.35 -3.45 -16.10
C MET A 50 7.32 -2.73 -15.20
N PRO A 51 6.27 -2.12 -15.74
CA PRO A 51 5.30 -1.36 -14.94
C PRO A 51 4.52 -2.20 -13.91
N ASP A 52 4.48 -3.52 -14.09
CA ASP A 52 3.90 -4.50 -13.15
C ASP A 52 4.86 -4.88 -12.00
N GLY A 53 6.11 -4.41 -12.08
CA GLY A 53 7.15 -4.67 -11.09
C GLY A 53 8.10 -5.82 -11.41
N THR A 54 7.92 -6.49 -12.54
CA THR A 54 8.82 -7.58 -12.97
C THR A 54 10.20 -7.04 -13.33
N LEU A 55 11.25 -7.60 -12.70
CA LEU A 55 12.65 -7.23 -12.97
C LEU A 55 13.22 -7.99 -14.17
N ILE A 56 14.01 -7.29 -15.00
CA ILE A 56 14.75 -7.85 -16.12
C ILE A 56 16.21 -7.97 -15.69
N LEU A 57 16.63 -9.20 -15.39
CA LEU A 57 17.93 -9.48 -14.79
C LEU A 57 18.95 -10.09 -15.77
N ASN A 58 18.49 -10.61 -16.90
CA ASN A 58 19.33 -11.33 -17.85
C ASN A 58 18.89 -11.12 -19.31
N GLU A 59 19.77 -11.53 -20.22
CA GLU A 59 19.57 -11.39 -21.67
C GLU A 59 18.44 -12.29 -22.16
N GLU A 60 18.34 -13.52 -21.65
CA GLU A 60 17.36 -14.50 -22.09
C GLU A 60 15.94 -13.98 -21.91
N TYR A 61 15.63 -13.41 -20.73
CA TYR A 61 14.33 -12.81 -20.46
C TYR A 61 14.10 -11.56 -21.32
N PHE A 62 15.10 -10.68 -21.45
CA PHE A 62 15.01 -9.49 -22.29
C PHE A 62 14.69 -9.81 -23.77
N GLN A 63 15.18 -10.94 -24.28
CA GLN A 63 14.87 -11.38 -25.65
C GLN A 63 13.41 -11.81 -25.82
N THR A 64 12.73 -12.27 -24.75
CA THR A 64 11.30 -12.61 -24.81
C THR A 64 10.38 -11.39 -24.91
N LEU A 65 10.87 -10.21 -24.54
CA LEU A 65 10.03 -9.01 -24.49
C LEU A 65 9.67 -8.50 -25.90
N PRO A 66 8.41 -8.12 -26.14
CA PRO A 66 8.03 -7.55 -27.42
C PRO A 66 8.68 -6.17 -27.62
N PRO A 67 8.95 -5.77 -28.87
CA PRO A 67 9.31 -4.39 -29.17
C PRO A 67 8.27 -3.40 -28.62
N GLN A 68 8.70 -2.18 -28.32
CA GLN A 68 7.93 -1.08 -27.74
C GLN A 68 7.45 -1.29 -26.30
N THR A 69 7.90 -2.37 -25.64
CA THR A 69 7.71 -2.56 -24.20
C THR A 69 8.25 -1.37 -23.41
N LEU A 70 7.50 -0.94 -22.40
CA LEU A 70 7.91 0.09 -21.46
C LEU A 70 8.79 -0.52 -20.37
N LEU A 71 9.97 0.05 -20.23
CA LEU A 71 10.98 -0.33 -19.25
C LEU A 71 11.26 0.87 -18.35
N ILE A 72 11.35 0.64 -17.06
CA ILE A 72 11.71 1.62 -16.06
C ILE A 72 13.15 1.29 -15.65
N TRP A 73 14.09 2.20 -15.87
CA TRP A 73 15.44 1.98 -15.37
C TRP A 73 15.47 2.29 -13.87
N VAL A 74 16.18 1.46 -13.12
CA VAL A 74 16.36 1.59 -11.66
C VAL A 74 17.81 1.37 -11.31
N ARG A 75 18.25 1.91 -10.18
CA ARG A 75 19.55 1.52 -9.62
C ARG A 75 19.48 0.05 -9.19
N LYS A 76 20.58 -0.67 -9.37
CA LYS A 76 20.68 -2.08 -8.96
C LYS A 76 20.34 -2.23 -7.48
N GLY A 77 19.39 -3.12 -7.18
CA GLY A 77 18.87 -3.37 -5.82
C GLY A 77 17.68 -2.50 -5.42
N GLU A 78 17.35 -1.47 -6.20
CA GLU A 78 16.15 -0.66 -6.00
C GLU A 78 14.99 -1.16 -6.86
N LYS A 79 13.79 -0.69 -6.54
CA LYS A 79 12.57 -0.91 -7.32
C LYS A 79 11.82 0.41 -7.45
N ALA A 80 11.26 0.65 -8.62
CA ALA A 80 10.29 1.70 -8.87
C ALA A 80 8.89 1.23 -8.45
N GLU A 81 8.00 2.18 -8.20
CA GLU A 81 6.60 1.90 -7.95
C GLU A 81 5.91 1.37 -9.21
N THR A 82 5.09 0.35 -9.00
CA THR A 82 4.25 -0.24 -10.03
C THR A 82 3.11 0.70 -10.41
N ASP A 83 2.52 0.48 -11.59
CA ASP A 83 1.31 1.20 -12.03
C ASP A 83 0.17 1.02 -11.03
N ALA A 84 0.04 -0.17 -10.44
CA ALA A 84 -0.98 -0.47 -9.45
C ALA A 84 -0.77 0.31 -8.14
N GLU A 85 0.47 0.40 -7.65
CA GLU A 85 0.80 1.15 -6.44
C GLU A 85 0.57 2.66 -6.62
N ILE A 86 1.00 3.22 -7.76
CA ILE A 86 0.76 4.63 -8.08
C ILE A 86 -0.74 4.90 -8.18
N LEU A 87 -1.48 4.05 -8.89
CA LEU A 87 -2.94 4.19 -8.98
C LEU A 87 -3.60 4.12 -7.60
N TYR A 88 -3.19 3.17 -6.76
CA TYR A 88 -3.69 3.03 -5.39
C TYR A 88 -3.44 4.30 -4.56
N LYS A 89 -2.22 4.84 -4.62
CA LYS A 89 -1.86 6.08 -3.93
C LYS A 89 -2.70 7.26 -4.41
N THR A 90 -2.82 7.46 -5.72
CA THR A 90 -3.65 8.55 -6.29
C THR A 90 -5.11 8.42 -5.87
N ILE A 91 -5.69 7.22 -5.91
CA ILE A 91 -7.08 7.00 -5.46
C ILE A 91 -7.22 7.33 -3.96
N ARG A 92 -6.25 6.92 -3.13
CA ARG A 92 -6.26 7.22 -1.70
C ARG A 92 -6.14 8.71 -1.42
N GLU A 93 -5.21 9.40 -2.07
CA GLU A 93 -5.00 10.84 -1.92
C GLU A 93 -6.24 11.67 -2.28
N VAL A 94 -6.97 11.29 -3.33
CA VAL A 94 -8.20 11.99 -3.74
C VAL A 94 -9.37 11.71 -2.80
N ASN A 95 -9.35 10.58 -2.08
CA ASN A 95 -10.44 10.14 -1.20
C ASN A 95 -10.04 10.14 0.28
N ASP A 96 -9.01 10.89 0.65
CA ASP A 96 -8.37 10.81 1.96
C ASP A 96 -9.35 11.11 3.11
N GLU A 97 -10.27 12.04 2.90
CA GLU A 97 -11.34 12.37 3.87
C GLU A 97 -12.26 11.17 4.14
N TYR A 98 -12.67 10.45 3.08
CA TYR A 98 -13.57 9.30 3.20
C TYR A 98 -12.86 8.09 3.81
N LEU A 99 -11.60 7.86 3.43
CA LEU A 99 -10.80 6.76 3.97
C LEU A 99 -10.47 7.00 5.45
N THR A 100 -10.05 8.21 5.81
CA THR A 100 -9.82 8.59 7.21
C THR A 100 -11.08 8.46 8.05
N ALA A 101 -12.24 8.87 7.52
CA ALA A 101 -13.52 8.70 8.21
C ALA A 101 -13.85 7.21 8.41
N GLY A 102 -13.65 6.38 7.38
CA GLY A 102 -13.83 4.93 7.45
C GLY A 102 -12.92 4.25 8.47
N GLU A 103 -11.63 4.60 8.48
CA GLU A 103 -10.63 4.08 9.43
C GLU A 103 -10.99 4.45 10.87
N LYS A 104 -11.37 5.71 11.13
CA LYS A 104 -11.82 6.15 12.46
C LYS A 104 -13.10 5.45 12.92
N VAL A 105 -14.04 5.18 12.00
CA VAL A 105 -15.23 4.38 12.29
C VAL A 105 -14.81 2.96 12.66
N GLN A 106 -13.95 2.31 11.87
CA GLN A 106 -13.50 0.96 12.17
C GLN A 106 -12.75 0.87 13.51
N GLU A 107 -11.87 1.80 13.82
CA GLU A 107 -11.18 1.90 15.11
C GLU A 107 -12.17 2.06 16.28
N PHE A 108 -13.18 2.92 16.11
CA PHE A 108 -14.23 3.13 17.12
C PHE A 108 -15.02 1.84 17.42
N PHE A 109 -15.40 1.09 16.39
CA PHE A 109 -16.13 -0.17 16.55
C PHE A 109 -15.26 -1.26 17.19
N THR A 110 -13.98 -1.34 16.82
CA THR A 110 -13.12 -2.46 17.22
C THR A 110 -12.60 -2.30 18.66
N GLU A 111 -12.13 -1.11 19.04
CA GLU A 111 -11.53 -0.90 20.35
C GLU A 111 -12.47 -0.23 21.36
N LYS A 112 -13.08 0.90 20.98
CA LYS A 112 -13.86 1.72 21.93
C LYS A 112 -15.17 1.06 22.32
N MET A 113 -15.91 0.49 21.38
CA MET A 113 -17.17 -0.18 21.71
C MET A 113 -16.94 -1.49 22.47
N LYS A 114 -15.99 -2.32 22.06
CA LYS A 114 -15.68 -3.57 22.79
C LYS A 114 -15.32 -3.29 24.25
N ASN A 115 -14.48 -2.29 24.51
CA ASN A 115 -14.11 -1.89 25.88
C ASN A 115 -15.31 -1.33 26.67
N LYS A 116 -16.20 -0.55 26.02
CA LYS A 116 -17.41 -0.03 26.69
C LYS A 116 -18.42 -1.14 27.01
N VAL A 117 -18.61 -2.10 26.11
CA VAL A 117 -19.50 -3.26 26.33
C VAL A 117 -18.95 -4.16 27.44
N LEU A 118 -17.63 -4.38 27.47
CA LEU A 118 -16.98 -5.12 28.56
C LEU A 118 -17.15 -4.42 29.90
N LYS A 119 -16.91 -3.10 29.98
CA LYS A 119 -17.13 -2.31 31.21
C LYS A 119 -18.60 -2.35 31.65
N LEU A 120 -19.55 -2.25 30.72
CA LEU A 120 -20.97 -2.35 31.05
C LEU A 120 -21.30 -3.75 31.61
N ALA A 121 -20.79 -4.80 30.99
CA ALA A 121 -20.97 -6.17 31.46
C ALA A 121 -20.35 -6.40 32.85
N GLU A 122 -19.20 -5.78 33.16
CA GLU A 122 -18.60 -5.82 34.49
C GLU A 122 -19.46 -5.12 35.54
N VAL A 123 -19.99 -3.92 35.23
CA VAL A 123 -20.91 -3.21 36.13
C VAL A 123 -22.17 -4.04 36.38
N LEU A 124 -22.76 -4.64 35.34
CA LEU A 124 -23.94 -5.50 35.47
C LEU A 124 -23.68 -6.75 36.32
N LYS A 125 -22.47 -7.32 36.30
CA LYS A 125 -22.10 -8.45 37.18
C LYS A 125 -22.00 -8.06 38.66
N GLY A 126 -21.72 -6.78 38.94
CA GLY A 126 -21.67 -6.24 40.31
C GLY A 126 -23.02 -5.77 40.83
N ILE A 127 -24.06 -5.71 39.98
CA ILE A 127 -25.42 -5.36 40.39
C ILE A 127 -26.09 -6.63 40.91
N ASP A 128 -26.41 -6.62 42.20
CA ASP A 128 -27.20 -7.67 42.84
C ASP A 128 -28.67 -7.58 42.36
N GLY A 129 -29.00 -8.42 41.37
CA GLY A 129 -30.33 -8.46 40.77
C GLY A 129 -31.44 -8.93 41.71
N GLU A 130 -31.11 -9.48 42.89
CA GLU A 130 -32.10 -9.88 43.89
C GLU A 130 -32.70 -8.67 44.63
N LYS A 131 -31.94 -7.58 44.81
CA LYS A 131 -32.47 -6.33 45.39
C LYS A 131 -33.52 -5.66 44.50
N ALA A 132 -33.49 -5.91 43.19
CA ALA A 132 -34.50 -5.41 42.26
C ALA A 132 -35.84 -6.18 42.35
N ARG A 133 -35.88 -7.32 43.05
CA ARG A 133 -37.08 -8.16 43.24
C ARG A 133 -37.86 -7.81 44.52
N LEU A 134 -37.24 -7.05 45.41
CA LEU A 134 -37.78 -6.66 46.70
C LEU A 134 -38.22 -5.19 46.63
N SER A 135 -39.50 -4.98 46.32
CA SER A 135 -40.09 -3.63 46.15
C SER A 135 -40.87 -3.14 47.37
N ALA A 136 -41.03 -3.97 48.41
CA ALA A 136 -41.77 -3.58 49.60
C ALA A 136 -40.86 -2.82 50.58
N LYS A 137 -41.41 -1.79 51.22
CA LYS A 137 -40.71 -0.99 52.25
C LYS A 137 -40.18 -1.82 53.42
N ALA A 138 -40.78 -2.97 53.68
CA ALA A 138 -40.35 -3.91 54.74
C ALA A 138 -39.05 -4.65 54.39
N ASP A 139 -38.73 -4.80 53.10
CA ASP A 139 -37.60 -5.60 52.63
C ASP A 139 -36.32 -4.77 52.47
N HIS A 140 -36.45 -3.46 52.18
CA HIS A 140 -35.33 -2.50 52.06
C HIS A 140 -35.67 -1.13 52.69
N PRO A 141 -35.81 -1.03 54.03
CA PRO A 141 -36.13 0.22 54.71
C PRO A 141 -35.14 1.35 54.40
N GLU A 142 -33.87 1.01 54.14
CA GLU A 142 -32.79 1.94 53.82
C GLU A 142 -33.01 2.74 52.51
N TRP A 143 -33.77 2.21 51.55
CA TRP A 143 -34.11 2.93 50.32
C TRP A 143 -35.19 4.00 50.52
N PHE A 144 -35.88 3.96 51.66
CA PHE A 144 -36.98 4.85 52.00
C PHE A 144 -36.68 5.76 53.19
N GLU A 145 -35.43 5.77 53.68
CA GLU A 145 -35.00 6.60 54.83
C GLU A 145 -35.12 8.10 54.55
N ASP A 146 -34.96 8.53 53.30
CA ASP A 146 -35.13 9.93 52.86
C ASP A 146 -36.54 10.23 52.29
N SER A 147 -37.48 9.29 52.42
CA SER A 147 -38.86 9.44 51.92
C SER A 147 -39.79 9.98 53.01
N TYR A 148 -39.53 11.21 53.48
CA TYR A 148 -40.47 12.02 54.28
C TYR A 148 -40.37 13.49 53.91
#